data_AF-A0A821IDU5-F1
#
_entry.id   AF-A0A821IDU5-F1
#
_cell.length_a   1.000
_cell.length_b   1.000
_cell.length_c   1.000
_cell.angle_alpha   90.00
_cell.angle_beta   90.00
_cell.angle_gamma   90.00
#
_symmetry.space_group_name_H-M   'P 1'
#
loop_
_entity.id
_entity.type
_entity.pdbx_description
1 polymer ?
#
loop_
_entity_poly.entity_id
_entity_poly.type
_entity_poly.pdbx_seq_one_letter_code
_entity_poly.pdbx_strand_id
1 'polypeptide(L)'
;QTEPNHAQAESGYASSNNSMITLAPQTKNINFSDQVTTAETLWTMNEARQGYSYLSCDESGDLFRRMFPDSQIAHELKMERTKLSYVVSHDLEPFFHRNLVEDIKQCERFVLCFDEQKNHQNNKQLDIFLKHWSMKNQGVVARYYKSVLHGHAPAHIIRDSIVNSFRTDGIDIKRLLMIGRDNPNVNKTVEKLIDKELKKVGGELLK
;
A
#
# COMPACT_ATOMS: atom_id res chain seq x y z
N GLN A 1 3.29 36.04 -59.52
CA GLN A 1 3.96 36.19 -58.22
C GLN A 1 2.95 35.78 -57.17
N THR A 2 3.16 34.60 -56.59
CA THR A 2 2.31 34.04 -55.54
C THR A 2 3.26 33.42 -54.55
N GLU A 3 3.40 34.08 -53.39
CA GLU A 3 4.23 33.67 -52.26
C GLU A 3 3.64 32.39 -51.60
N PRO A 4 4.49 31.52 -51.03
CA PRO A 4 4.02 30.36 -50.28
C PRO A 4 3.70 30.70 -48.82
N ASN A 5 2.54 30.23 -48.37
CA ASN A 5 2.04 30.31 -46.99
C ASN A 5 2.98 29.58 -46.01
N HIS A 6 3.38 30.29 -44.95
CA HIS A 6 4.04 29.72 -43.77
C HIS A 6 3.08 28.80 -43.02
N ALA A 7 3.41 27.52 -42.93
CA ALA A 7 2.77 26.58 -42.01
C ALA A 7 3.22 26.88 -40.57
N GLN A 8 2.28 27.30 -39.71
CA GLN A 8 2.47 27.32 -38.26
C GLN A 8 2.18 25.93 -37.70
N ALA A 9 3.16 25.37 -36.98
CA ALA A 9 3.02 24.11 -36.26
C ALA A 9 2.36 24.39 -34.89
N GLU A 10 1.14 23.89 -34.69
CA GLU A 10 0.50 23.88 -33.38
C GLU A 10 0.98 22.69 -32.55
N SER A 11 1.67 22.96 -31.44
CA SER A 11 2.07 21.96 -30.45
C SER A 11 0.87 21.60 -29.57
N GLY A 12 0.25 20.46 -29.85
CA GLY A 12 -0.78 19.87 -28.99
C GLY A 12 -0.21 19.30 -27.69
N TYR A 13 -0.07 20.14 -26.66
CA TYR A 13 0.06 19.67 -25.29
C TYR A 13 -1.35 19.35 -24.76
N ALA A 14 -1.70 18.05 -24.75
CA ALA A 14 -2.88 17.55 -24.08
C ALA A 14 -2.73 17.79 -22.57
N SER A 15 -3.56 18.67 -22.01
CA SER A 15 -3.67 18.88 -20.57
C SER A 15 -4.26 17.62 -19.93
N SER A 16 -3.44 16.89 -19.17
CA SER A 16 -3.88 15.75 -18.36
C SER A 16 -4.77 16.24 -17.23
N ASN A 17 -6.09 16.18 -17.43
CA ASN A 17 -7.06 16.34 -16.38
C ASN A 17 -6.93 15.17 -15.40
N ASN A 18 -6.20 15.36 -14.30
CA ASN A 18 -6.28 14.49 -13.13
C ASN A 18 -7.67 14.67 -12.52
N SER A 19 -8.64 13.89 -12.98
CA SER A 19 -9.97 13.84 -12.37
C SER A 19 -9.85 13.26 -10.98
N MET A 20 -10.02 14.12 -9.98
CA MET A 20 -10.26 13.78 -8.58
C MET A 20 -11.35 12.70 -8.53
N ILE A 21 -11.08 11.55 -7.90
CA ILE A 21 -12.04 10.46 -7.73
C ILE A 21 -13.28 11.04 -7.03
N THR A 22 -14.34 11.31 -7.78
CA THR A 22 -15.62 11.73 -7.20
C THR A 22 -16.39 10.48 -6.86
N LEU A 23 -16.21 9.97 -5.64
CA LEU A 23 -17.13 9.01 -5.06
C LEU A 23 -18.46 9.74 -4.84
N ALA A 24 -19.47 9.44 -5.65
CA ALA A 24 -20.82 9.91 -5.40
C ALA A 24 -21.23 9.47 -3.97
N PRO A 25 -21.61 10.39 -3.07
CA PRO A 25 -21.98 10.00 -1.72
C PRO A 25 -23.29 9.23 -1.77
N GLN A 26 -23.25 7.94 -1.44
CA GLN A 26 -24.40 7.26 -0.90
C GLN A 26 -24.75 8.01 0.39
N THR A 27 -25.82 8.80 0.41
CA THR A 27 -26.22 9.63 1.55
C THR A 27 -26.69 8.75 2.71
N LYS A 28 -25.73 8.14 3.41
CA LYS A 28 -25.92 7.81 4.82
C LYS A 28 -26.08 9.13 5.55
N ASN A 29 -27.01 9.18 6.50
CA ASN A 29 -27.12 10.32 7.41
C ASN A 29 -25.90 10.26 8.34
N ILE A 30 -24.80 10.90 7.94
CA ILE A 30 -23.53 10.91 8.67
C ILE A 30 -23.71 11.88 9.84
N ASN A 31 -23.65 11.37 11.07
CA ASN A 31 -23.76 12.21 12.25
C ASN A 31 -22.53 13.12 12.36
N PHE A 32 -22.60 14.18 13.18
CA PHE A 32 -21.50 15.14 13.28
C PHE A 32 -20.18 14.50 13.75
N SER A 33 -20.22 13.53 14.67
CA SER A 33 -19.03 12.79 15.12
C SER A 33 -18.36 12.04 13.96
N ASP A 34 -19.15 11.40 13.10
CA ASP A 34 -18.64 10.67 11.94
C ASP A 34 -17.98 11.63 10.93
N GLN A 35 -18.46 12.88 10.82
CA GLN A 35 -17.84 13.91 9.99
C GLN A 35 -16.46 14.31 10.53
N VAL A 36 -16.33 14.47 11.85
CA VAL A 36 -15.04 14.73 12.51
C VAL A 36 -14.09 13.55 12.30
N THR A 37 -14.54 12.31 12.53
CA THR A 37 -13.75 11.10 12.28
C THR A 37 -13.34 10.98 10.81
N THR A 38 -14.20 11.38 9.87
CA THR A 38 -13.88 11.39 8.44
C THR A 38 -12.77 12.39 8.14
N ALA A 39 -12.86 13.62 8.67
CA ALA A 39 -11.82 14.64 8.49
C ALA A 39 -10.47 14.19 9.07
N GLU A 40 -10.49 13.61 10.26
CA GLU A 40 -9.34 13.02 10.91
C GLU A 40 -8.71 11.89 10.09
N THR A 41 -9.53 10.97 9.59
CA THR A 41 -9.07 9.85 8.75
C THR A 41 -8.46 10.35 7.43
N LEU A 42 -9.09 11.34 6.79
CA LEU A 42 -8.58 11.96 5.58
C LEU A 42 -7.22 12.64 5.82
N TRP A 43 -7.08 13.34 6.95
CA TRP A 43 -5.82 13.94 7.33
C TRP A 43 -4.74 12.87 7.55
N THR A 44 -5.04 11.81 8.30
CA THR A 44 -4.10 10.69 8.52
C THR A 44 -3.66 10.05 7.20
N MET A 45 -4.59 9.83 6.26
CA MET A 45 -4.28 9.28 4.95
C MET A 45 -3.39 10.23 4.13
N ASN A 46 -3.62 11.55 4.22
CA ASN A 46 -2.77 12.54 3.57
C ASN A 46 -1.36 12.53 4.15
N GLU A 47 -1.20 12.57 5.48
CA GLU A 47 0.11 12.52 6.14
C GLU A 47 0.90 11.27 5.73
N ALA A 48 0.25 10.10 5.76
CA ALA A 48 0.86 8.85 5.35
C ALA A 48 1.29 8.84 3.88
N ARG A 49 0.47 9.43 3.00
CA ARG A 49 0.78 9.56 1.56
C ARG A 49 1.96 10.48 1.30
N GLN A 50 2.05 11.58 2.04
CA GLN A 50 3.10 12.59 1.86
C GLN A 50 4.42 12.19 2.57
N GLY A 51 4.38 11.17 3.44
CA GLY A 51 5.54 10.68 4.16
C GLY A 51 6.01 11.64 5.26
N TYR A 52 5.09 12.40 5.84
CA TYR A 52 5.41 13.35 6.90
C TYR A 52 5.69 12.66 8.23
N SER A 53 6.52 13.31 9.05
CA SER A 53 6.81 12.84 10.40
C SER A 53 5.57 12.97 11.26
N TYR A 54 5.27 12.00 12.12
CA TYR A 54 4.13 12.14 13.03
C TYR A 54 4.26 13.36 13.95
N LEU A 55 5.49 13.82 14.19
CA LEU A 55 5.79 15.04 14.92
C LEU A 55 5.20 16.30 14.28
N SER A 56 5.07 16.36 12.94
CA SER A 56 4.49 17.54 12.27
C SER A 56 2.98 17.66 12.49
N CYS A 57 2.33 16.63 13.04
CA CYS A 57 0.89 16.63 13.26
C CYS A 57 0.46 17.37 14.54
N ASP A 58 1.34 17.54 15.53
CA ASP A 58 0.95 18.04 16.86
C ASP A 58 0.31 19.43 16.84
N GLU A 59 0.78 20.33 15.96
CA GLU A 59 0.25 21.69 15.85
C GLU A 59 -0.87 21.82 14.81
N SER A 60 -1.16 20.75 14.06
CA SER A 60 -2.10 20.79 12.93
C SER A 60 -3.53 21.09 13.39
N GLY A 61 -3.96 20.53 14.53
CA GLY A 61 -5.29 20.79 15.08
C GLY A 61 -5.50 22.27 15.45
N ASP A 62 -4.53 22.88 16.13
CA ASP A 62 -4.59 24.31 16.49
C ASP A 62 -4.53 25.21 15.25
N LEU A 63 -3.71 24.83 14.26
CA LEU A 63 -3.63 25.56 13.00
C LEU A 63 -4.97 25.54 12.26
N PHE A 64 -5.63 24.38 12.14
CA PHE A 64 -6.93 24.28 11.48
C PHE A 64 -8.02 25.10 12.18
N ARG A 65 -8.05 25.10 13.52
CA ARG A 65 -8.97 25.95 14.29
C ARG A 65 -8.82 27.43 13.97
N ARG A 66 -7.58 27.89 13.76
CA ARG A 66 -7.27 29.30 13.44
C ARG A 66 -7.55 29.63 11.98
N MET A 67 -7.26 28.70 11.06
CA MET A 67 -7.51 28.89 9.62
C MET A 67 -9.00 28.86 9.27
N PHE A 68 -9.79 28.06 10.00
CA PHE A 68 -11.22 27.84 9.73
C PHE A 68 -12.07 28.07 10.99
N PRO A 69 -12.15 29.32 11.48
CA PRO A 69 -12.79 29.64 12.76
C PRO A 69 -14.31 29.37 12.78
N ASP A 70 -14.94 29.34 11.61
CA ASP A 70 -16.36 29.06 11.38
C ASP A 70 -16.68 27.56 11.26
N SER A 71 -15.67 26.69 11.13
CA SER A 71 -15.85 25.25 10.96
C SER A 71 -15.92 24.51 12.30
N GLN A 72 -17.10 24.00 12.65
CA GLN A 72 -17.26 23.15 13.83
C GLN A 72 -16.41 21.88 13.76
N ILE A 73 -16.20 21.32 12.57
CA ILE A 73 -15.33 20.14 12.36
C ILE A 73 -13.88 20.49 12.71
N ALA A 74 -13.38 21.65 12.28
CA ALA A 74 -12.02 22.08 12.60
C ALA A 74 -11.82 22.31 14.11
N HIS A 75 -12.86 22.81 14.80
CA HIS A 75 -12.85 22.94 16.26
C HIS A 75 -12.74 21.60 16.99
N GLU A 76 -13.46 20.58 16.53
CA GLU A 76 -13.46 19.26 17.17
C GLU A 76 -12.34 18.32 16.71
N LEU A 77 -11.56 18.70 15.69
CA LEU A 77 -10.44 17.90 15.20
C LEU A 77 -9.34 17.80 16.26
N LYS A 78 -9.08 16.57 16.72
CA LYS A 78 -8.12 16.24 17.79
C LYS A 78 -7.09 15.26 17.26
N MET A 79 -6.40 15.65 16.18
CA MET A 79 -5.42 14.82 15.51
C MET A 79 -4.00 15.30 15.81
N GLU A 80 -3.32 14.57 16.69
CA GLU A 80 -1.91 14.74 17.08
C GLU A 80 -1.15 13.44 16.85
N ARG A 81 0.18 13.42 17.07
CA ARG A 81 1.03 12.25 16.80
C ARG A 81 0.50 10.92 17.36
N THR A 82 -0.05 10.94 18.58
CA THR A 82 -0.49 9.70 19.27
C THR A 82 -1.73 9.14 18.61
N LYS A 83 -2.71 9.99 18.34
CA LYS A 83 -3.94 9.58 17.66
C LYS A 83 -3.66 9.20 16.21
N LEU A 84 -2.82 9.96 15.52
CA LEU A 84 -2.39 9.66 14.16
C LEU A 84 -1.76 8.26 14.09
N SER A 85 -0.77 7.97 14.96
CA SER A 85 -0.13 6.67 15.05
C SER A 85 -1.13 5.55 15.34
N TYR A 86 -2.08 5.80 16.25
CA TYR A 86 -3.14 4.86 16.59
C TYR A 86 -4.03 4.56 15.38
N VAL A 87 -4.55 5.58 14.71
CA VAL A 87 -5.40 5.44 13.52
C VAL A 87 -4.67 4.70 12.39
N VAL A 88 -3.39 5.03 12.15
CA VAL A 88 -2.59 4.31 11.14
C VAL A 88 -2.48 2.82 11.48
N SER A 89 -2.17 2.48 12.73
CA SER A 89 -1.84 1.11 13.13
C SER A 89 -3.06 0.24 13.49
N HIS A 90 -4.16 0.82 13.97
CA HIS A 90 -5.31 0.07 14.47
C HIS A 90 -6.54 0.17 13.54
N ASP A 91 -6.63 1.22 12.72
CA ASP A 91 -7.76 1.41 11.82
C ASP A 91 -7.34 1.19 10.36
N LEU A 92 -6.38 1.97 9.86
CA LEU A 92 -6.00 1.96 8.45
C LEU A 92 -5.24 0.70 8.06
N GLU A 93 -4.22 0.30 8.82
CA GLU A 93 -3.43 -0.91 8.51
C GLU A 93 -4.32 -2.16 8.44
N PRO A 94 -5.16 -2.48 9.45
CA PRO A 94 -6.00 -3.68 9.37
C PRO A 94 -7.03 -3.59 8.25
N PHE A 95 -7.55 -2.39 7.94
CA PHE A 95 -8.49 -2.19 6.83
C PHE A 95 -7.83 -2.47 5.47
N PHE A 96 -6.67 -1.86 5.19
CA PHE A 96 -5.99 -2.05 3.91
C PHE A 96 -5.41 -3.45 3.75
N HIS A 97 -4.90 -4.04 4.83
CA HIS A 97 -4.41 -5.42 4.85
C HIS A 97 -5.52 -6.40 4.52
N ARG A 98 -6.68 -6.30 5.21
CA ARG A 98 -7.84 -7.16 4.94
C ARG A 98 -8.32 -7.04 3.51
N ASN A 99 -8.45 -5.82 3.00
CA ASN A 99 -8.83 -5.58 1.60
C ASN A 99 -7.88 -6.26 0.60
N LEU A 100 -6.56 -6.22 0.85
CA LEU A 100 -5.59 -6.91 0.01
C LEU A 100 -5.74 -8.43 0.10
N VAL A 101 -5.83 -8.98 1.31
CA VAL A 101 -5.98 -10.43 1.52
C VAL A 101 -7.25 -10.97 0.85
N GLU A 102 -8.37 -10.24 0.97
CA GLU A 102 -9.63 -10.62 0.31
C GLU A 102 -9.51 -10.60 -1.22
N ASP A 103 -8.86 -9.60 -1.80
CA ASP A 103 -8.63 -9.50 -3.25
C ASP A 103 -7.72 -10.64 -3.74
N ILE A 104 -6.64 -10.94 -3.02
CA ILE A 104 -5.74 -12.06 -3.33
C ILE A 104 -6.46 -13.42 -3.24
N LYS A 105 -7.35 -13.62 -2.25
CA LYS A 105 -8.12 -14.85 -2.10
C LYS A 105 -9.14 -15.08 -3.22
N GLN A 106 -9.55 -14.04 -3.92
CA GLN A 106 -10.41 -14.14 -5.11
C GLN A 106 -9.61 -14.43 -6.38
N CYS A 107 -8.30 -14.21 -6.36
CA CYS A 107 -7.44 -14.47 -7.50
C CYS A 107 -7.11 -15.96 -7.66
N GLU A 108 -7.06 -16.41 -8.90
CA GLU A 108 -6.60 -17.76 -9.23
C GLU A 108 -5.09 -17.91 -8.99
N ARG A 109 -4.33 -16.85 -9.33
CA ARG A 109 -2.87 -16.81 -9.23
C ARG A 109 -2.38 -15.43 -8.78
N PHE A 110 -1.25 -15.41 -8.09
CA PHE A 110 -0.56 -14.17 -7.70
C PHE A 110 0.96 -14.33 -7.78
N VAL A 111 1.69 -13.22 -7.83
CA VAL A 111 3.15 -13.16 -7.83
C VAL A 111 3.60 -12.56 -6.51
N LEU A 112 4.54 -13.24 -5.85
CA LEU A 112 5.24 -12.72 -4.69
C LEU A 112 6.41 -11.86 -5.18
N CYS A 113 6.57 -10.66 -4.66
CA CYS A 113 7.81 -9.90 -4.79
C CYS A 113 8.36 -9.59 -3.41
N PHE A 114 9.66 -9.72 -3.21
CA PHE A 114 10.27 -9.33 -1.95
C PHE A 114 11.61 -8.63 -2.16
N ASP A 115 11.93 -7.73 -1.23
CA ASP A 115 13.17 -6.98 -1.20
C ASP A 115 13.77 -7.00 0.22
N GLU A 116 15.11 -7.06 0.31
CA GLU A 116 15.85 -7.04 1.57
C GLU A 116 16.64 -5.74 1.68
N GLN A 117 16.36 -4.97 2.74
CA GLN A 117 17.06 -3.73 3.03
C GLN A 117 17.64 -3.76 4.45
N LYS A 118 18.74 -3.03 4.68
CA LYS A 118 19.26 -2.85 6.03
C LYS A 118 18.73 -1.54 6.58
N ASN A 119 18.17 -1.57 7.78
CA ASN A 119 17.74 -0.35 8.46
C ASN A 119 18.90 0.31 9.23
N HIS A 120 18.67 1.50 9.77
CA HIS A 120 19.67 2.27 10.52
C HIS A 120 20.22 1.56 11.77
N GLN A 121 19.49 0.57 12.29
CA GLN A 121 19.89 -0.25 13.45
C GLN A 121 20.61 -1.54 13.01
N ASN A 122 20.99 -1.66 11.73
CA ASN A 122 21.62 -2.82 11.13
C ASN A 122 20.77 -4.11 11.18
N ASN A 123 19.46 -3.99 11.44
CA ASN A 123 18.52 -5.07 11.24
C ASN A 123 18.19 -5.16 9.75
N LYS A 124 17.91 -6.38 9.30
CA LYS A 124 17.40 -6.63 7.96
C LYS A 124 15.90 -6.49 7.95
N GLN A 125 15.38 -5.66 7.07
CA GLN A 125 13.97 -5.54 6.78
C GLN A 125 13.66 -6.27 5.48
N LEU A 126 12.71 -7.21 5.54
CA LEU A 126 12.15 -7.90 4.39
C LEU A 126 10.82 -7.23 4.04
N ASP A 127 10.76 -6.55 2.91
CA ASP A 127 9.53 -5.96 2.39
C ASP A 127 8.88 -6.92 1.40
N ILE A 128 7.61 -7.22 1.61
CA ILE A 128 6.84 -8.17 0.79
C ILE A 128 5.73 -7.42 0.05
N PHE A 129 5.66 -7.66 -1.24
CA PHE A 129 4.64 -7.15 -2.15
C PHE A 129 3.96 -8.31 -2.86
N LEU A 130 2.68 -8.16 -3.15
CA LEU A 130 1.91 -9.10 -3.95
C LEU A 130 1.48 -8.40 -5.24
N LYS A 131 1.65 -9.08 -6.37
CA LYS A 131 1.11 -8.66 -7.66
C LYS A 131 0.04 -9.64 -8.12
N HIS A 132 -1.10 -9.12 -8.54
CA HIS A 132 -2.24 -9.94 -8.96
C HIS A 132 -3.14 -9.15 -9.88
N TRP A 133 -4.03 -9.85 -10.59
CA TRP A 133 -5.13 -9.22 -11.31
C TRP A 133 -6.25 -8.88 -10.33
N SER A 134 -6.47 -7.60 -10.05
CA SER A 134 -7.55 -7.15 -9.18
C SER A 134 -8.83 -6.99 -9.98
N MET A 135 -9.87 -7.75 -9.62
CA MET A 135 -11.20 -7.60 -10.24
C MET A 135 -11.81 -6.23 -9.90
N LYS A 136 -11.49 -5.67 -8.73
CA LYS A 136 -11.96 -4.34 -8.35
C LYS A 136 -11.36 -3.24 -9.24
N ASN A 137 -10.07 -3.33 -9.53
CA ASN A 137 -9.35 -2.32 -10.32
C ASN A 137 -9.30 -2.64 -11.83
N GLN A 138 -9.85 -3.79 -12.24
CA GLN A 138 -9.86 -4.27 -13.63
C GLN A 138 -8.45 -4.26 -14.27
N GLY A 139 -7.46 -4.73 -13.51
CA GLY A 139 -6.07 -4.67 -13.96
C GLY A 139 -5.07 -5.33 -13.02
N VAL A 140 -3.84 -5.49 -13.50
CA VAL A 140 -2.72 -5.94 -12.67
C VAL A 140 -2.33 -4.83 -11.70
N VAL A 141 -2.31 -5.17 -10.42
CA VAL A 141 -1.88 -4.26 -9.35
C VAL A 141 -0.66 -4.84 -8.64
N ALA A 142 0.20 -3.98 -8.11
CA ALA A 142 1.24 -4.33 -7.16
C ALA A 142 0.92 -3.64 -5.83
N ARG A 143 0.77 -4.42 -4.77
CA ARG A 143 0.36 -3.92 -3.45
C ARG A 143 1.36 -4.36 -2.41
N TYR A 144 1.77 -3.43 -1.56
CA TYR A 144 2.50 -3.74 -0.34
C TYR A 144 1.65 -4.65 0.54
N TYR A 145 2.25 -5.75 1.00
CA TYR A 145 1.62 -6.72 1.87
C TYR A 145 2.08 -6.52 3.31
N LYS A 146 3.39 -6.61 3.56
CA LYS A 146 3.97 -6.34 4.88
C LYS A 146 5.49 -6.26 4.85
N SER A 147 6.04 -5.65 5.89
CA SER A 147 7.46 -5.69 6.24
C SER A 147 7.69 -6.63 7.42
N VAL A 148 8.81 -7.35 7.40
CA VAL A 148 9.25 -8.19 8.52
C VAL A 148 10.67 -7.78 8.90
N LEU A 149 10.89 -7.49 10.18
CA LEU A 149 12.23 -7.18 10.70
C LEU A 149 12.91 -8.45 11.21
N HIS A 150 14.13 -8.68 10.76
CA HIS A 150 15.00 -9.77 11.16
C HIS A 150 16.32 -9.21 11.69
N GLY A 151 16.84 -9.75 12.79
CA GLY A 151 18.22 -9.48 13.20
C GLY A 151 19.21 -10.10 12.20
N HIS A 152 19.05 -11.41 11.94
CA HIS A 152 19.76 -12.13 10.90
C HIS A 152 18.76 -12.80 9.96
N ALA A 153 18.92 -12.62 8.63
CA ALA A 153 18.00 -13.16 7.63
C ALA A 153 18.73 -14.15 6.70
N PRO A 154 18.98 -15.40 7.15
CA PRO A 154 19.33 -16.49 6.26
C PRO A 154 18.09 -16.94 5.47
N ALA A 155 18.30 -17.60 4.33
CA ALA A 155 17.23 -17.94 3.38
C ALA A 155 16.04 -18.70 4.01
N HIS A 156 16.29 -19.60 4.97
CA HIS A 156 15.21 -20.36 5.62
C HIS A 156 14.31 -19.48 6.50
N ILE A 157 14.87 -18.49 7.20
CA ILE A 157 14.10 -17.54 8.04
C ILE A 157 13.22 -16.64 7.17
N ILE A 158 13.75 -16.17 6.04
CA ILE A 158 12.97 -15.37 5.07
C ILE A 158 11.83 -16.20 4.52
N ARG A 159 12.12 -17.43 4.07
CA ARG A 159 11.10 -18.37 3.62
C ARG A 159 10.04 -18.62 4.69
N ASP A 160 10.44 -18.91 5.92
CA ASP A 160 9.51 -19.17 7.03
C ASP A 160 8.63 -17.95 7.30
N SER A 161 9.19 -16.74 7.24
CA SER A 161 8.45 -15.49 7.41
C SER A 161 7.37 -15.30 6.35
N ILE A 162 7.70 -15.59 5.08
CA ILE A 162 6.76 -15.52 3.95
C ILE A 162 5.66 -16.57 4.11
N VAL A 163 6.04 -17.84 4.29
CA VAL A 163 5.08 -18.97 4.39
C VAL A 163 4.17 -18.82 5.60
N ASN A 164 4.72 -18.42 6.76
CA ASN A 164 3.92 -18.21 7.95
C ASN A 164 2.97 -17.03 7.79
N SER A 165 3.39 -15.94 7.13
CA SER A 165 2.49 -14.81 6.86
C SER A 165 1.31 -15.23 5.98
N PHE A 166 1.58 -15.96 4.89
CA PHE A 166 0.50 -16.51 4.05
C PHE A 166 -0.41 -17.44 4.82
N ARG A 167 0.14 -18.31 5.69
CA ARG A 167 -0.66 -19.20 6.53
C ARG A 167 -1.54 -18.41 7.50
N THR A 168 -1.00 -17.40 8.18
CA THR A 168 -1.74 -16.55 9.13
C THR A 168 -2.91 -15.84 8.46
N ASP A 169 -2.71 -15.32 7.24
CA ASP A 169 -3.76 -14.63 6.50
C ASP A 169 -4.66 -15.56 5.69
N GLY A 170 -4.40 -16.88 5.71
CA GLY A 170 -5.14 -17.88 4.94
C GLY A 170 -4.97 -17.74 3.43
N ILE A 171 -3.85 -17.19 2.97
CA ILE A 171 -3.49 -17.13 1.55
C ILE A 171 -2.96 -18.51 1.14
N ASP A 172 -3.61 -19.12 0.15
CA ASP A 172 -3.18 -20.42 -0.36
C ASP A 172 -1.91 -20.27 -1.20
N ILE A 173 -0.80 -20.77 -0.65
CA ILE A 173 0.50 -20.72 -1.32
C ILE A 173 0.46 -21.44 -2.67
N LYS A 174 -0.40 -22.45 -2.90
CA LYS A 174 -0.52 -23.14 -4.21
C LYS A 174 -0.84 -22.21 -5.37
N ARG A 175 -1.43 -21.05 -5.08
CA ARG A 175 -1.78 -20.05 -6.08
C ARG A 175 -0.61 -19.11 -6.43
N LEU A 176 0.54 -19.26 -5.76
CA LEU A 176 1.74 -18.53 -6.09
C LEU A 176 2.26 -18.97 -7.47
N LEU A 177 2.29 -18.03 -8.41
CA LEU A 177 2.71 -18.25 -9.79
C LEU A 177 4.22 -18.07 -9.96
N MET A 178 4.78 -16.99 -9.42
CA MET A 178 6.16 -16.57 -9.67
C MET A 178 6.68 -15.75 -8.48
N ILE A 179 8.01 -15.65 -8.37
CA ILE A 179 8.69 -14.83 -7.38
C ILE A 179 9.54 -13.77 -8.09
N GLY A 180 9.30 -12.50 -7.78
CA GLY A 180 10.16 -11.37 -8.15
C GLY A 180 11.12 -11.02 -7.01
N ARG A 181 12.42 -11.16 -7.26
CA ARG A 181 13.49 -10.86 -6.29
C ARG A 181 14.74 -10.37 -7.02
N ASP A 182 15.68 -9.76 -6.31
CA ASP A 182 17.00 -9.36 -6.84
C ASP A 182 17.99 -10.56 -6.89
N ASN A 183 19.24 -10.33 -7.29
CA ASN A 183 20.19 -11.40 -7.63
C ASN A 183 21.03 -12.07 -6.51
N PRO A 184 21.10 -11.59 -5.25
CA PRO A 184 21.85 -12.25 -4.19
C PRO A 184 21.55 -13.75 -4.05
N ASN A 185 22.57 -14.52 -3.71
CA ASN A 185 22.47 -15.98 -3.58
C ASN A 185 21.47 -16.41 -2.51
N VAL A 186 21.29 -15.60 -1.46
CA VAL A 186 20.28 -15.83 -0.41
C VAL A 186 18.89 -15.84 -1.04
N ASN A 187 18.57 -14.87 -1.90
CA ASN A 187 17.23 -14.69 -2.48
C ASN A 187 16.92 -15.75 -3.53
N LYS A 188 17.92 -16.16 -4.32
CA LYS A 188 17.84 -17.37 -5.16
C LYS A 188 17.59 -18.64 -4.35
N THR A 189 18.15 -18.72 -3.13
CA THR A 189 17.92 -19.85 -2.24
C THR A 189 16.51 -19.83 -1.64
N VAL A 190 16.01 -18.65 -1.26
CA VAL A 190 14.60 -18.47 -0.82
C VAL A 190 13.63 -18.96 -1.88
N GLU A 191 13.82 -18.55 -3.14
CA GLU A 191 12.98 -18.98 -4.27
C GLU A 191 12.95 -20.51 -4.40
N LYS A 192 14.13 -21.17 -4.37
CA LYS A 192 14.22 -22.64 -4.41
C LYS A 192 13.54 -23.31 -3.21
N LEU A 193 13.60 -22.70 -2.03
CA LEU A 193 12.94 -23.24 -0.84
C LEU A 193 11.41 -23.09 -0.93
N ILE A 194 10.91 -21.98 -1.46
CA ILE A 194 9.48 -21.79 -1.68
C ILE A 194 8.95 -22.75 -2.77
N ASP A 195 9.68 -22.93 -3.87
CA ASP A 195 9.33 -23.91 -4.91
C ASP A 195 9.26 -25.35 -4.35
N LYS A 196 10.16 -25.70 -3.43
CA LYS A 196 10.09 -26.98 -2.70
C LYS A 196 8.82 -27.08 -1.84
N GLU A 197 8.39 -26.01 -1.17
CA GLU A 197 7.14 -26.02 -0.40
C GLU A 197 5.91 -26.15 -1.30
N LEU A 198 5.89 -25.47 -2.45
CA LEU A 198 4.85 -25.60 -3.46
C LEU A 198 4.71 -27.05 -3.94
N LYS A 199 5.83 -27.70 -4.25
CA LYS A 199 5.86 -29.08 -4.73
C LYS A 199 5.27 -30.07 -3.74
N LYS A 200 5.48 -29.87 -2.43
CA LYS A 200 4.87 -30.72 -1.40
C LYS A 200 3.34 -30.70 -1.42
N VAL A 201 2.77 -29.61 -1.90
CA VAL A 201 1.33 -29.41 -1.94
C VAL A 201 0.77 -29.52 -3.38
N GLY A 202 1.58 -30.01 -4.32
CA GLY A 202 1.18 -30.25 -5.71
C GLY A 202 1.17 -29.02 -6.62
N GLY A 203 1.86 -27.94 -6.23
CA GLY A 203 2.10 -26.77 -7.08
C GLY A 203 3.56 -26.64 -7.50
N GLU A 204 3.85 -25.70 -8.39
CA GLU A 204 5.22 -25.32 -8.77
C GLU A 204 5.26 -23.88 -9.26
N LEU A 205 6.43 -23.23 -9.16
CA LEU A 205 6.61 -21.92 -9.78
C LEU A 205 6.67 -22.04 -11.30
N LEU A 206 6.09 -21.07 -11.99
CA LEU A 206 6.30 -20.87 -13.42
C LEU A 206 7.77 -20.48 -13.64
N LYS A 207 8.42 -21.17 -14.58
CA LYS A 207 9.82 -20.96 -14.95
C LYS A 207 9.96 -20.07 -16.18
#